data_AF-A0A452EW67-F1
#
_entry.id   AF-A0A452EW67-F1
#
_cell.length_a   1.000
_cell.length_b   1.000
_cell.length_c   1.000
_cell.angle_alpha   90.00
_cell.angle_beta   90.00
_cell.angle_gamma   90.00
#
_symmetry.space_group_name_H-M   'P 1'
#
loop_
_entity.id
_entity.type
_entity.pdbx_description
1 polymer ?
#
loop_
_entity_poly.entity_id
_entity_poly.type
_entity_poly.pdbx_seq_one_letter_code
_entity_poly.pdbx_strand_id
1 'polypeptide(L)'
;KEEDVLILLQRLKAAVHYTVGCLCEEVSSDKDMQFSKQTIAAISEVTFGQCENFAKDLEMFARHAKRSTVNTEDVKLLARRSHSLLKYITEKNEDIAQLNLERKAKKKKKLEDENRNSVELAEAGVEESEN
;
A
#
# COMPACT_ATOMS: atom_id res chain seq x y z
N LYS A 1 14.09 -25.40 -3.33
CA LYS A 1 14.71 -24.06 -3.45
C LYS A 1 14.38 -23.41 -4.80
N GLU A 2 14.81 -23.97 -5.93
CA GLU A 2 14.51 -23.39 -7.26
C GLU A 2 13.04 -23.55 -7.66
N GLU A 3 12.45 -24.72 -7.36
CA GLU A 3 11.02 -24.98 -7.54
C GLU A 3 10.14 -24.04 -6.70
N ASP A 4 10.52 -23.77 -5.44
CA ASP A 4 9.79 -22.84 -4.56
C ASP A 4 9.77 -21.41 -5.14
N VAL A 5 10.89 -20.97 -5.72
CA VAL A 5 11.00 -19.65 -6.37
C VAL A 5 10.12 -19.59 -7.61
N LEU A 6 10.09 -20.66 -8.41
CA LEU A 6 9.23 -20.73 -9.59
C LEU A 6 7.73 -20.67 -9.21
N ILE A 7 7.33 -21.43 -8.19
CA ILE A 7 5.96 -21.41 -7.68
C ILE A 7 5.59 -20.01 -7.16
N LEU A 8 6.47 -19.38 -6.39
CA LEU A 8 6.25 -18.01 -5.90
C LEU A 8 6.09 -17.03 -7.06
N LEU A 9 6.96 -17.12 -8.07
CA LEU A 9 6.93 -16.26 -9.24
C LEU A 9 5.60 -16.38 -9.99
N GLN A 10 5.12 -17.61 -10.21
CA GLN A 10 3.84 -17.86 -10.85
C GLN A 10 2.67 -17.28 -10.05
N ARG A 11 2.69 -17.42 -8.71
CA ARG A 11 1.66 -16.85 -7.84
C ARG A 11 1.63 -15.32 -7.90
N LEU A 12 2.80 -14.67 -7.92
CA LEU A 12 2.89 -13.22 -8.03
C LEU A 12 2.41 -12.74 -9.41
N LYS A 13 2.81 -13.41 -10.49
CA LYS A 13 2.33 -13.10 -11.85
C LYS A 13 0.81 -13.25 -11.95
N ALA A 14 0.24 -14.32 -11.40
CA ALA A 14 -1.21 -14.53 -11.39
C ALA A 14 -1.96 -13.44 -10.60
N ALA A 15 -1.43 -13.03 -9.44
CA ALA A 15 -2.00 -11.94 -8.65
C ALA A 15 -1.97 -10.60 -9.41
N VAL A 16 -0.84 -10.28 -10.05
CA VAL A 16 -0.71 -9.08 -10.89
C VAL A 16 -1.68 -9.13 -12.07
N HIS A 17 -1.80 -10.29 -12.75
CA HIS A 17 -2.71 -10.46 -13.88
C HIS A 17 -4.17 -10.22 -13.48
N TYR A 18 -4.59 -10.75 -12.33
CA TYR A 18 -5.93 -10.53 -11.80
C TYR A 18 -6.21 -9.03 -11.59
N THR A 19 -5.33 -8.32 -10.87
CA THR A 19 -5.52 -6.89 -10.61
C THR A 19 -5.47 -6.04 -11.88
N VAL A 20 -4.57 -6.37 -12.81
CA VAL A 20 -4.53 -5.72 -14.14
C VAL A 20 -5.84 -5.93 -14.89
N GLY A 21 -6.43 -7.13 -14.83
CA GLY A 21 -7.74 -7.41 -15.40
C GLY A 21 -8.82 -6.49 -14.85
N CYS A 22 -8.91 -6.35 -13.51
CA CYS A 22 -9.87 -5.46 -12.86
C CYS A 22 -9.69 -4.00 -13.31
N LEU A 23 -8.45 -3.49 -13.34
CA LEU A 23 -8.17 -2.12 -13.79
C LEU A 23 -8.48 -1.92 -15.27
N CYS A 24 -8.23 -2.93 -16.11
CA CYS A 24 -8.59 -2.87 -17.53
C CYS A 24 -10.11 -2.84 -17.73
N GLU A 25 -10.88 -3.48 -16.86
CA GLU A 25 -12.36 -3.47 -16.91
C GLU A 25 -12.94 -2.11 -16.50
N GLU A 26 -12.36 -1.46 -15.48
CA GLU A 26 -12.67 -0.06 -15.13
C GLU A 26 -12.40 0.87 -16.31
N VAL A 27 -11.20 0.78 -16.91
CA VAL A 27 -10.84 1.60 -18.08
C VAL A 27 -11.69 1.27 -19.30
N SER A 28 -12.04 0.00 -19.51
CA SER A 28 -12.91 -0.46 -20.60
C SER A 28 -14.28 0.23 -20.53
N SER A 29 -14.84 0.29 -19.32
CA SER A 29 -16.13 0.93 -19.05
C SER A 29 -16.05 2.45 -19.23
N ASP A 30 -15.01 3.09 -18.68
CA ASP A 30 -14.82 4.55 -18.76
C ASP A 30 -14.57 5.06 -20.19
N LYS A 31 -14.01 4.22 -21.05
CA LYS A 31 -13.63 4.58 -22.43
C LYS A 31 -14.51 3.97 -23.51
N ASP A 32 -15.53 3.19 -23.13
CA ASP A 32 -16.42 2.46 -24.04
C ASP A 32 -15.63 1.66 -25.10
N MET A 33 -14.61 0.94 -24.64
CA MET A 33 -13.70 0.16 -25.50
C MET A 33 -13.36 -1.18 -24.83
N GLN A 34 -13.25 -2.25 -25.61
CA GLN A 34 -12.96 -3.58 -25.10
C GLN A 34 -11.46 -3.92 -25.20
N PHE A 35 -10.93 -4.62 -24.18
CA PHE A 35 -9.58 -5.19 -24.22
C PHE A 35 -9.64 -6.69 -24.53
N SER A 36 -8.76 -7.17 -25.43
CA SER A 36 -8.61 -8.61 -25.64
C SER A 36 -7.89 -9.26 -24.45
N LYS A 37 -8.10 -10.58 -24.26
CA LYS A 37 -7.39 -11.35 -23.23
C LYS A 37 -5.87 -11.28 -23.40
N GLN A 38 -5.40 -11.25 -24.65
CA GLN A 38 -3.99 -11.14 -25.00
C GLN A 38 -3.44 -9.76 -24.64
N THR A 39 -4.22 -8.70 -24.86
CA THR A 39 -3.84 -7.33 -24.45
C THR A 39 -3.70 -7.23 -22.93
N ILE A 40 -4.65 -7.76 -22.16
CA ILE A 40 -4.59 -7.79 -20.69
C ILE A 40 -3.37 -8.60 -20.21
N ALA A 41 -3.10 -9.75 -20.83
CA ALA A 41 -1.92 -10.55 -20.53
C ALA A 41 -0.61 -9.81 -20.82
N ALA A 42 -0.54 -9.09 -21.95
CA ALA A 42 0.64 -8.29 -22.30
C ALA A 42 0.87 -7.13 -21.31
N ILE A 43 -0.19 -6.40 -20.93
CA ILE A 43 -0.10 -5.34 -19.90
C ILE A 43 0.37 -5.93 -18.57
N SER A 44 -0.13 -7.11 -18.20
CA SER A 44 0.28 -7.81 -16.98
C SER A 44 1.76 -8.17 -17.00
N GLU A 45 2.29 -8.70 -18.10
CA GLU A 45 3.71 -9.04 -18.21
C GLU A 45 4.60 -7.78 -18.19
N VAL A 46 4.19 -6.71 -18.90
CA VAL A 46 4.90 -5.41 -18.86
C VAL A 46 4.92 -4.83 -17.45
N THR A 47 3.78 -4.86 -16.75
CA THR A 47 3.68 -4.37 -15.37
C THR A 47 4.56 -5.17 -14.44
N PHE A 48 4.56 -6.50 -14.57
CA PHE A 48 5.41 -7.38 -13.77
C PHE A 48 6.90 -7.12 -14.01
N GLY A 49 7.32 -6.98 -15.28
CA GLY A 49 8.70 -6.64 -15.62
C GLY A 49 9.11 -5.25 -15.15
N GLN A 50 8.20 -4.27 -15.17
CA GLN A 50 8.47 -2.91 -14.71
C GLN A 50 8.78 -2.85 -13.20
N CYS A 51 8.23 -3.77 -12.40
CA CYS A 51 8.54 -3.87 -10.97
C CYS A 51 10.03 -4.11 -10.70
N GLU A 52 10.74 -4.83 -11.59
CA GLU A 52 12.18 -5.05 -11.45
C GLU A 52 12.96 -3.74 -11.53
N ASN A 53 12.61 -2.89 -12.52
CA ASN A 53 13.21 -1.57 -12.67
C ASN A 53 12.90 -0.69 -11.46
N PHE A 54 11.65 -0.67 -11.01
CA PHE A 54 11.25 0.09 -9.82
C PHE A 54 11.99 -0.35 -8.57
N ALA A 55 12.11 -1.66 -8.32
CA ALA A 55 12.82 -2.18 -7.15
C ALA A 55 14.30 -1.77 -7.13
N LYS A 56 14.99 -1.91 -8.27
CA LYS A 56 16.41 -1.51 -8.42
C LYS A 56 16.60 -0.02 -8.23
N ASP A 57 15.77 0.80 -8.86
CA ASP A 57 15.85 2.26 -8.74
C ASP A 57 15.61 2.71 -7.30
N LEU A 58 14.58 2.18 -6.63
CA LEU A 58 14.27 2.51 -5.25
C LEU A 58 15.41 2.13 -4.29
N GLU A 59 16.00 0.95 -4.46
CA GLU A 59 17.19 0.53 -3.70
C GLU A 59 18.36 1.50 -3.93
N MET A 60 18.62 1.87 -5.19
CA MET A 60 19.70 2.80 -5.53
C MET A 60 19.47 4.20 -4.96
N PHE A 61 18.23 4.70 -4.97
CA PHE A 61 17.90 6.01 -4.40
C PHE A 61 18.08 6.03 -2.88
N ALA A 62 17.61 4.99 -2.17
CA ALA A 62 17.84 4.86 -0.75
C ALA A 62 19.35 4.81 -0.42
N ARG A 63 20.11 4.00 -1.17
CA ARG A 63 21.56 3.87 -1.00
C ARG A 63 22.30 5.18 -1.30
N HIS A 64 21.89 5.93 -2.30
CA HIS A 64 22.46 7.25 -2.62
C HIS A 64 22.34 8.22 -1.44
N ALA A 65 21.23 8.14 -0.71
CA ALA A 65 21.00 8.89 0.53
C ALA A 65 21.58 8.20 1.80
N LYS A 66 22.46 7.21 1.65
CA LYS A 66 23.09 6.43 2.74
C LYS A 66 22.07 5.72 3.65
N ARG A 67 20.91 5.32 3.11
CA ARG A 67 19.88 4.54 3.79
C ARG A 67 19.81 3.11 3.22
N SER A 68 19.39 2.16 4.05
CA SER A 68 19.02 0.80 3.62
C SER A 68 17.50 0.60 3.49
N THR A 69 16.72 1.51 4.07
CA THR A 69 15.26 1.49 4.03
C THR A 69 14.74 2.52 3.03
N VAL A 70 13.94 2.05 2.07
CA VAL A 70 13.23 2.88 1.10
C VAL A 70 12.15 3.70 1.81
N ASN A 71 12.04 4.98 1.46
CA ASN A 71 11.01 5.88 1.97
C ASN A 71 10.23 6.56 0.81
N THR A 72 9.32 7.46 1.16
CA THR A 72 8.42 8.12 0.20
C THR A 72 9.14 9.09 -0.73
N GLU A 73 10.30 9.62 -0.33
CA GLU A 73 11.10 10.51 -1.18
C GLU A 73 11.75 9.73 -2.33
N ASP A 74 12.14 8.47 -2.10
CA ASP A 74 12.65 7.58 -3.14
C ASP A 74 11.56 7.29 -4.20
N VAL A 75 10.31 7.11 -3.75
CA VAL A 75 9.14 6.90 -4.63
C VAL A 75 8.81 8.16 -5.43
N LYS A 76 8.87 9.35 -4.82
CA LYS A 76 8.71 10.63 -5.54
C LYS A 76 9.80 10.79 -6.60
N LEU A 77 11.04 10.42 -6.28
CA LEU A 77 12.15 10.50 -7.23
C LEU A 77 11.95 9.59 -8.45
N LEU A 78 11.30 8.43 -8.27
CA LEU A 78 10.91 7.53 -9.37
C LEU A 78 10.00 8.24 -10.40
N ALA A 79 9.09 9.11 -9.93
CA ALA A 79 8.14 9.85 -10.77
C ALA A 79 8.71 11.13 -11.40
N ARG A 80 9.96 11.52 -11.08
CA ARG A 80 10.55 12.84 -11.40
C ARG A 80 10.52 13.26 -12.87
N ARG A 81 10.49 12.29 -13.80
CA ARG A 81 10.54 12.55 -15.24
C ARG A 81 9.22 13.08 -15.80
N SER A 82 8.11 12.90 -15.08
CA SER A 82 6.78 13.37 -15.49
C SER A 82 6.22 14.26 -14.40
N HIS A 83 6.02 15.54 -14.70
CA HIS A 83 5.58 16.52 -13.71
C HIS A 83 4.15 16.25 -13.21
N SER A 84 3.25 15.82 -14.11
CA SER A 84 1.88 15.43 -13.74
C SER A 84 1.87 14.19 -12.84
N LEU A 85 2.72 13.20 -13.14
CA LEU A 85 2.84 12.00 -12.31
C LEU A 85 3.45 12.32 -10.94
N LEU A 86 4.51 13.12 -10.89
CA LEU A 86 5.13 13.55 -9.64
C LEU A 86 4.13 14.27 -8.73
N LYS A 87 3.32 15.18 -9.30
CA LYS A 87 2.25 15.86 -8.58
C LYS A 87 1.25 14.87 -8.01
N TYR A 88 0.72 13.98 -8.84
CA TYR A 88 -0.25 12.96 -8.43
C TYR A 88 0.27 12.05 -7.30
N ILE A 89 1.51 11.56 -7.43
CA ILE A 89 2.13 10.71 -6.40
C ILE A 89 2.38 11.47 -5.10
N THR A 90 2.72 12.76 -5.19
CA THR A 90 2.91 13.61 -4.00
C THR A 90 1.59 13.83 -3.27
N GLU A 91 0.51 14.15 -3.99
CA GLU A 91 -0.84 14.28 -3.42
C GLU A 91 -1.28 12.97 -2.76
N LYS A 92 -1.07 11.81 -3.40
CA LYS A 92 -1.38 10.51 -2.81
C LYS A 92 -0.55 10.20 -1.55
N ASN A 93 0.69 10.69 -1.48
CA ASN A 93 1.51 10.55 -0.29
C ASN A 93 0.93 11.33 0.90
N GLU A 94 0.43 12.54 0.64
CA GLU A 94 -0.24 13.39 1.63
C GLU A 94 -1.56 12.76 2.11
N ASP A 95 -2.40 12.25 1.19
CA ASP A 95 -3.62 11.50 1.52
C ASP A 95 -3.33 10.35 2.50
N ILE A 96 -2.30 9.54 2.20
CA ILE A 96 -1.89 8.40 3.04
C ILE A 96 -1.38 8.89 4.41
N ALA A 97 -0.63 9.99 4.46
CA ALA A 97 -0.13 10.56 5.71
C ALA A 97 -1.29 11.00 6.62
N GLN A 98 -2.30 11.66 6.05
CA GLN A 98 -3.51 12.06 6.76
C GLN A 98 -4.30 10.86 7.30
N LEU A 99 -4.55 9.86 6.45
CA LEU A 99 -5.24 8.62 6.86
C LEU A 99 -4.51 7.91 8.01
N ASN A 100 -3.17 7.93 8.00
CA ASN A 100 -2.37 7.34 9.07
C ASN A 100 -2.48 8.13 10.38
N LEU A 101 -2.56 9.46 10.34
CA LEU A 101 -2.80 10.29 11.53
C LEU A 101 -4.18 10.01 12.13
N GLU A 102 -5.22 9.93 11.28
CA GLU A 102 -6.57 9.61 11.73
C GLU A 102 -6.67 8.23 12.38
N ARG A 103 -6.04 7.21 11.79
CA ARG A 103 -5.96 5.86 12.36
C ARG A 103 -5.26 5.87 13.72
N LYS A 104 -4.17 6.63 13.88
CA LYS A 104 -3.47 6.78 15.16
C LYS A 104 -4.34 7.48 16.21
N ALA A 105 -5.05 8.53 15.84
CA ALA A 105 -5.96 9.24 16.74
C ALA A 105 -7.12 8.35 17.21
N LYS A 106 -7.73 7.58 16.29
CA LYS A 106 -8.78 6.60 16.62
C LYS A 106 -8.28 5.51 17.57
N LYS A 107 -7.05 5.00 17.34
CA LYS A 107 -6.44 4.00 18.23
C LYS A 107 -6.16 4.55 19.63
N LYS A 108 -5.69 5.80 19.74
CA LYS A 108 -5.48 6.45 21.05
C LYS A 108 -6.79 6.63 21.82
N LYS A 109 -7.84 7.14 21.17
CA LYS A 109 -9.17 7.27 21.79
C LYS A 109 -9.71 5.93 22.29
N LYS A 110 -9.57 4.86 21.49
CA LYS A 110 -10.01 3.52 21.89
C LYS A 110 -9.27 3.01 23.14
N LEU A 111 -7.96 3.25 23.23
CA LEU A 111 -7.16 2.87 24.41
C LEU A 111 -7.51 3.72 25.63
N GLU A 112 -7.81 5.00 25.46
CA GLU A 112 -8.26 5.89 26.55
C GLU A 112 -9.65 5.50 27.07
N ASP A 113 -10.58 5.13 26.18
CA ASP A 113 -11.92 4.66 26.55
C ASP A 113 -11.87 3.28 27.23
N GLU A 114 -11.04 2.35 26.75
CA GLU A 114 -10.81 1.05 27.41
C GLU A 114 -10.21 1.23 28.82
N ASN A 115 -9.27 2.17 28.98
CA ASN A 115 -8.65 2.44 30.27
C ASN A 115 -9.62 3.11 31.26
N ARG A 116 -10.50 4.00 30.79
CA ARG A 116 -11.56 4.60 31.63
C ARG A 116 -12.57 3.57 32.11
N ASN A 117 -13.05 2.71 31.21
CA ASN A 117 -13.99 1.65 31.59
C ASN A 117 -13.38 0.67 32.61
N SER A 118 -12.08 0.35 32.52
CA SER A 118 -11.42 -0.51 33.51
C SER A 118 -11.25 0.15 34.88
N VAL A 119 -11.09 1.47 34.94
CA VAL A 119 -11.00 2.22 36.21
C VAL A 119 -12.39 2.31 36.85
N GLU A 120 -13.44 2.57 36.06
CA GLU A 120 -14.82 2.66 36.55
C GLU A 120 -15.34 1.30 37.08
N LEU A 121 -14.97 0.20 36.43
CA LEU A 121 -15.25 -1.17 36.91
C LEU A 121 -14.48 -1.55 38.18
N ALA A 122 -13.30 -0.98 38.41
CA ALA A 122 -12.50 -1.22 39.61
C ALA A 122 -13.00 -0.40 40.80
N GLU A 123 -13.49 0.82 40.58
CA GLU A 123 -14.08 1.67 41.63
C GLU A 123 -15.44 1.14 42.10
N ALA A 124 -16.28 0.61 41.19
CA ALA A 124 -17.58 0.02 41.55
C ALA A 124 -17.47 -1.28 42.37
N GLY A 125 -16.35 -2.02 42.28
CA GLY A 125 -16.13 -3.25 43.04
C GLY A 125 -15.64 -3.04 44.48
N VAL A 126 -15.25 -1.81 44.86
CA VAL A 126 -14.78 -1.49 46.21
C VAL A 126 -15.96 -1.14 47.14
N GLU A 127 -17.02 -0.53 46.62
CA GLU A 127 -18.19 -0.12 47.41
C GLU A 127 -19.12 -1.28 47.84
N GLU A 128 -19.07 -2.46 47.21
CA GLU A 128 -19.88 -3.62 47.61
C GLU A 128 -19.25 -4.50 48.73
N SER A 129 -18.04 -4.19 49.19
CA SER A 129 -17.34 -4.99 50.21
C SER A 129 -17.38 -4.42 51.64
N GLU A 130 -18.01 -3.27 51.82
CA GLU A 130 -18.26 -2.63 53.13
C GLU A 130 -19.76 -2.52 53.40
N ASN A 131 -20.45 -3.63 53.63
CA ASN A 131 -21.76 -3.65 54.30
C ASN A 131 -22.03 -4.96 55.04
#